data_AF-A0A202F7S4-F1
#
_entry.id   AF-A0A202F7S4-F1
#
_cell.length_a   1.000
_cell.length_b   1.000
_cell.length_c   1.000
_cell.angle_alpha   90.00
_cell.angle_beta   90.00
_cell.angle_gamma   90.00
#
_symmetry.space_group_name_H-M   'P 1'
#
loop_
_entity.id
_entity.type
_entity.pdbx_description
1 polymer ?
#
loop_
_entity_poly.entity_id
_entity_poly.type
_entity_poly.pdbx_seq_one_letter_code
_entity_poly.pdbx_strand_id
1 'polypeptide(L)'
;MSDNRIPIRAKHTLRDLRVRAGLNQTTASERLKISKPTLQKWEKDSSDLRISEINRVTNIYNIPQDYIFFGSNHAFSKKIKK
;
A
#
# COMPACT_ATOMS: atom_id res chain seq x y z
N MET A 1 -2.86 -27.60 -6.10
CA MET A 1 -2.56 -26.18 -6.37
C MET A 1 -1.86 -25.62 -5.14
N SER A 2 -0.55 -25.46 -5.20
CA SER A 2 0.23 -24.92 -4.09
C SER A 2 -0.24 -23.49 -3.82
N ASP A 3 -0.83 -23.29 -2.66
CA ASP A 3 -1.24 -22.01 -2.10
C ASP A 3 -0.01 -21.14 -1.88
N ASN A 4 0.46 -20.49 -2.94
CA ASN A 4 1.67 -19.69 -2.97
C ASN A 4 1.39 -18.30 -2.37
N ARG A 5 1.04 -18.26 -1.09
CA ARG A 5 0.77 -17.01 -0.38
C ARG A 5 2.08 -16.25 -0.21
N ILE A 6 2.17 -15.06 -0.82
CA ILE A 6 3.27 -14.13 -0.59
C ILE A 6 3.40 -13.87 0.92
N PRO A 7 4.56 -14.17 1.54
CA PRO A 7 4.73 -14.02 2.97
C PRO A 7 4.61 -12.55 3.37
N ILE A 8 4.08 -12.28 4.57
CA ILE A 8 3.86 -10.91 5.06
C ILE A 8 5.14 -10.05 5.02
N ARG A 9 6.30 -10.69 5.22
CA ARG A 9 7.62 -10.05 5.21
C ARG A 9 8.04 -9.58 3.82
N ALA A 10 7.45 -10.13 2.76
CA ALA A 10 7.67 -9.71 1.38
C ALA A 10 6.63 -8.66 0.90
N LYS A 11 5.69 -8.26 1.76
CA LYS A 11 4.67 -7.26 1.43
C LYS A 11 5.10 -5.85 1.82
N HIS A 12 4.60 -4.87 1.09
CA HIS A 12 4.87 -3.45 1.26
C HIS A 12 3.61 -2.69 1.69
N THR A 13 3.75 -1.73 2.60
CA THR A 13 2.68 -0.76 2.89
C THR A 13 2.68 0.35 1.85
N LEU A 14 1.58 1.10 1.72
CA LEU A 14 1.52 2.24 0.80
C LEU A 14 2.59 3.30 1.10
N ARG A 15 2.91 3.51 2.38
CA ARG A 15 3.98 4.42 2.79
C ARG A 15 5.35 3.92 2.31
N ASP A 16 5.62 2.63 2.44
CA ASP A 16 6.89 2.04 1.99
C ASP A 16 7.06 2.18 0.47
N LEU A 17 6.01 1.86 -0.30
CA LEU A 17 5.99 2.06 -1.75
C LEU A 17 6.28 3.51 -2.14
N ARG A 18 5.61 4.47 -1.47
CA ARG A 18 5.83 5.90 -1.73
C ARG A 18 7.28 6.32 -1.46
N VAL A 19 7.84 5.91 -0.34
CA VAL A 19 9.22 6.27 0.05
C VAL A 19 10.23 5.65 -0.91
N ARG A 20 10.06 4.38 -1.29
CA ARG A 20 10.90 3.70 -2.29
C ARG A 20 10.84 4.37 -3.66
N ALA A 21 9.69 4.94 -4.02
CA ALA A 21 9.51 5.73 -5.23
C ALA A 21 10.09 7.16 -5.14
N GLY A 22 10.67 7.57 -3.99
CA GLY A 22 11.23 8.90 -3.78
C GLY A 22 10.20 10.02 -3.74
N LEU A 23 8.92 9.70 -3.48
CA LEU A 23 7.83 10.67 -3.55
C LEU A 23 7.48 11.25 -2.17
N ASN A 24 7.21 12.55 -2.12
CA ASN A 24 6.50 13.15 -0.98
C ASN A 24 4.98 12.87 -1.10
N GLN A 25 4.23 13.09 0.00
CA GLN A 25 2.79 12.79 0.03
C GLN A 25 1.98 13.64 -0.95
N THR A 26 2.38 14.90 -1.20
CA THR A 26 1.69 15.78 -2.14
C THR A 26 1.79 15.21 -3.56
N THR A 27 3.00 14.98 -4.05
CA THR A 27 3.25 14.43 -5.41
C THR A 27 2.63 13.05 -5.59
N ALA A 28 2.70 12.19 -4.58
CA ALA A 28 2.07 10.86 -4.64
C ALA A 28 0.54 10.97 -4.72
N SER A 29 -0.08 11.88 -3.97
CA SER A 29 -1.53 12.07 -3.99
C SER A 29 -2.03 12.60 -5.34
N GLU A 30 -1.27 13.51 -5.97
CA GLU A 30 -1.54 14.00 -7.32
C GLU A 30 -1.49 12.88 -8.35
N ARG A 31 -0.44 12.04 -8.32
CA ARG A 31 -0.32 10.86 -9.21
C ARG A 31 -1.45 9.87 -9.04
N LEU A 32 -1.89 9.65 -7.80
CA LEU A 32 -3.01 8.77 -7.46
C LEU A 32 -4.40 9.40 -7.74
N LYS A 33 -4.42 10.69 -8.09
CA LYS A 33 -5.64 11.50 -8.30
C LYS A 33 -6.56 11.49 -7.08
N ILE A 34 -5.97 11.74 -5.90
CA ILE A 34 -6.67 11.85 -4.61
C ILE A 34 -6.14 13.04 -3.83
N SER A 35 -6.83 13.42 -2.75
CA SER A 35 -6.32 14.46 -1.84
C SER A 35 -5.14 13.93 -1.00
N LYS A 36 -4.21 14.81 -0.61
CA LYS A 36 -3.13 14.49 0.34
C LYS A 36 -3.67 13.92 1.67
N PRO A 37 -4.73 14.49 2.29
CA PRO A 37 -5.34 13.88 3.48
C PRO A 37 -5.89 12.46 3.24
N THR A 38 -6.44 12.18 2.06
CA THR A 38 -6.88 10.83 1.68
C THR A 38 -5.68 9.87 1.66
N LEU A 39 -4.57 10.27 1.04
CA LEU A 39 -3.34 9.46 1.03
C LEU A 39 -2.81 9.23 2.46
N GLN A 40 -2.81 10.25 3.31
CA GLN A 40 -2.40 10.11 4.72
C GLN A 40 -3.26 9.09 5.48
N LYS A 41 -4.57 9.08 5.24
CA LYS A 41 -5.48 8.07 5.80
C LYS A 41 -5.13 6.68 5.28
N TRP A 42 -4.95 6.53 3.97
CA TRP A 42 -4.56 5.25 3.35
C TRP A 42 -3.23 4.71 3.86
N GLU A 43 -2.25 5.58 4.08
CA GLU A 43 -0.94 5.21 4.64
C GLU A 43 -1.01 4.79 6.12
N LYS A 44 -2.06 5.18 6.84
CA LYS A 44 -2.31 4.75 8.22
C LYS A 44 -3.09 3.44 8.24
N ASP A 45 -4.13 3.36 7.41
CA ASP A 45 -4.97 2.19 7.23
C ASP A 45 -5.54 2.12 5.81
N SER A 46 -5.29 0.99 5.16
CA SER A 46 -5.65 0.71 3.77
C SER A 46 -6.60 -0.48 3.63
N SER A 47 -7.25 -0.91 4.71
CA SER A 47 -8.19 -2.04 4.70
C SER A 47 -9.40 -1.82 3.78
N ASP A 48 -9.83 -0.57 3.63
CA ASP A 48 -11.12 -0.22 3.01
C ASP A 48 -10.96 0.31 1.57
N LEU A 49 -9.81 0.07 0.94
CA LEU A 49 -9.58 0.46 -0.45
C LEU A 49 -10.49 -0.32 -1.40
N ARG A 50 -11.12 0.41 -2.32
CA ARG A 50 -11.90 -0.16 -3.43
C ARG A 50 -10.97 -0.73 -4.49
N ILE A 51 -11.45 -1.68 -5.28
CA ILE A 51 -10.68 -2.31 -6.38
C ILE A 51 -10.12 -1.26 -7.35
N SER A 52 -10.89 -0.21 -7.67
CA SER A 52 -10.43 0.88 -8.54
C SER A 52 -9.31 1.73 -7.92
N GLU A 53 -9.21 1.77 -6.60
CA GLU A 53 -8.13 2.43 -5.86
C GLU A 53 -6.89 1.53 -5.81
N ILE A 54 -7.08 0.22 -5.57
CA ILE A 54 -6.01 -0.78 -5.63
C ILE A 54 -5.34 -0.77 -7.00
N ASN A 55 -6.12 -0.82 -8.08
CA ASN A 55 -5.59 -0.79 -9.45
C ASN A 55 -4.77 0.47 -9.73
N ARG A 56 -5.15 1.63 -9.16
CA ARG A 56 -4.37 2.86 -9.29
C ARG A 56 -3.03 2.76 -8.56
N VAL A 57 -3.04 2.21 -7.35
CA VAL A 57 -1.82 2.01 -6.56
C VAL A 57 -0.86 1.06 -7.28
N THR A 58 -1.34 -0.09 -7.76
CA THR A 58 -0.50 -1.07 -8.46
C THR A 58 0.11 -0.49 -9.72
N ASN A 59 -0.64 0.32 -10.47
CA ASN A 59 -0.16 0.97 -11.68
C ASN A 59 0.88 2.06 -11.40
N ILE A 60 0.63 2.93 -10.41
CA ILE A 60 1.55 4.05 -10.09
C ILE A 60 2.88 3.56 -9.53
N TYR A 61 2.86 2.49 -8.72
CA TYR A 61 4.07 1.94 -8.10
C TYR A 61 4.64 0.73 -8.84
N ASN A 62 4.04 0.33 -9.96
CA ASN A 62 4.44 -0.80 -10.78
C ASN A 62 4.69 -2.09 -9.96
N ILE A 63 3.72 -2.45 -9.11
CA ILE A 63 3.82 -3.61 -8.22
C ILE A 63 2.51 -4.41 -8.23
N PRO A 64 2.54 -5.76 -8.26
CA PRO A 64 1.33 -6.56 -8.17
C PRO A 64 0.65 -6.42 -6.81
N GLN A 65 -0.69 -6.43 -6.77
CA GLN A 65 -1.46 -6.23 -5.54
C GLN A 65 -1.11 -7.23 -4.41
N ASP A 66 -0.69 -8.44 -4.75
CA ASP A 66 -0.39 -9.50 -3.77
C ASP A 66 0.82 -9.16 -2.89
N TYR A 67 1.70 -8.28 -3.38
CA TYR A 67 2.86 -7.74 -2.67
C TYR A 67 2.52 -6.48 -1.88
N ILE A 68 1.27 -6.02 -1.89
CA ILE A 68 0.81 -4.89 -1.10
C ILE A 68 0.09 -5.41 0.15
N PHE A 69 0.39 -4.80 1.30
CA PHE A 69 -0.35 -5.02 2.52
C PHE A 69 -1.51 -4.03 2.62
N PHE A 70 -2.74 -4.54 2.62
CA PHE A 70 -3.96 -3.76 2.84
C PHE A 70 -4.43 -3.94 4.28
N GLY A 71 -4.29 -2.89 5.07
CA GLY A 71 -4.65 -2.85 6.48
C GLY A 71 -3.89 -1.78 7.26
N SER A 72 -4.05 -1.79 8.58
CA SER A 72 -3.42 -0.78 9.45
C SER A 72 -1.92 -1.03 9.68
N ASN A 73 -1.16 0.05 9.86
CA ASN A 73 0.26 -0.04 10.22
C ASN A 73 0.50 -0.82 11.52
N HIS A 74 -0.46 -0.77 12.45
CA HIS A 74 -0.41 -1.56 13.67
C HIS A 74 -0.53 -3.06 13.37
N ALA A 75 -1.48 -3.45 12.51
CA ALA A 75 -1.64 -4.84 12.08
C ALA A 75 -0.41 -5.36 11.33
N PHE A 76 0.19 -4.54 10.45
CA PHE A 76 1.42 -4.88 9.75
C PHE A 76 2.57 -5.15 10.72
N SER A 77 2.81 -4.21 11.66
CA SER A 77 3.88 -4.32 12.66
C SER A 77 3.71 -5.55 13.56
N LYS A 78 2.47 -5.85 13.97
CA LYS A 78 2.16 -7.05 14.77
C LYS A 78 2.42 -8.34 14.00
N LYS A 79 2.10 -8.38 12.70
CA LYS A 79 2.29 -9.57 11.85
C LYS A 79 3.76 -9.82 11.48
N ILE A 80 4.60 -8.78 11.41
CA ILE A 80 6.05 -8.95 11.16
C ILE A 80 6.78 -9.51 12.39
N LYS A 81 6.37 -9.10 13.59
CA LYS A 81 7.00 -9.52 14.86
C LYS A 81 6.69 -10.97 15.27
N LYS A 82 5.76 -11.63 14.58
CA LYS A 82 5.39 -13.03 14.80
C LYS A 82 6.16 -13.94 13.85
#